data_AF-A0A2P4XYD4-F1
#
_entry.id   AF-A0A2P4XYD4-F1
#
_cell.length_a   1.000
_cell.length_b   1.000
_cell.length_c   1.000
_cell.angle_alpha   90.00
_cell.angle_beta   90.00
_cell.angle_gamma   90.00
#
_symmetry.space_group_name_H-M   'P 1'
#
loop_
_entity.id
_entity.type
_entity.pdbx_description
1 polymer ?
#
loop_
_entity_poly.entity_id
_entity_poly.type
_entity_poly.pdbx_seq_one_letter_code
_entity_poly.pdbx_strand_id
1 'polypeptide(L)'
;MASASMHFLEAFTRAAKRQHVSGRAQRGLFAGRDKAFGNNVSFSKRRTRRAWKVNHQWKTLYSEALDEKVGLNVTTHTLRCVDKCGGLDNYLLSIKDERELGVKGLKTRDRVREALAAMA
;
A
#
# COMPACT_ATOMS: atom_id res chain seq x y z
N MET A 1 -3.62 23.79 -25.28
CA MET A 1 -3.19 24.70 -24.20
C MET A 1 -4.30 24.77 -23.15
N ALA A 2 -4.37 23.77 -22.27
CA ALA A 2 -5.33 23.77 -21.16
C ALA A 2 -4.72 24.54 -19.99
N SER A 3 -5.26 25.76 -19.84
CA SER A 3 -5.17 26.70 -18.74
C SER A 3 -4.39 26.31 -17.47
N ALA A 4 -3.40 27.14 -17.14
CA ALA A 4 -2.72 27.19 -15.84
C ALA A 4 -3.69 27.41 -14.64
N SER A 5 -4.97 27.72 -14.87
CA SER A 5 -5.99 27.85 -13.83
C SER A 5 -6.55 26.53 -13.29
N MET A 6 -6.34 25.40 -13.99
CA MET A 6 -6.86 24.09 -13.55
C MET A 6 -5.95 23.39 -12.53
N HIS A 7 -4.65 23.71 -12.51
CA HIS A 7 -3.70 23.15 -11.54
C HIS A 7 -3.78 23.80 -10.15
N PHE A 8 -4.25 25.05 -10.06
CA PHE A 8 -4.38 25.77 -8.79
C PHE A 8 -5.54 25.24 -7.93
N LEU A 9 -6.65 24.80 -8.56
CA LEU A 9 -7.80 24.20 -7.89
C LEU A 9 -7.57 22.72 -7.48
N GLU A 10 -6.69 22.00 -8.17
CA GLU A 10 -6.24 20.65 -7.77
C GLU A 10 -5.37 20.67 -6.50
N ALA A 11 -4.69 21.79 -6.21
CA ALA A 11 -3.82 21.93 -5.04
C ALA A 11 -4.59 22.05 -3.71
N PHE A 12 -5.78 22.65 -3.72
CA PHE A 12 -6.60 22.87 -2.52
C PHE A 12 -7.57 21.71 -2.20
N THR A 13 -7.86 20.85 -3.17
CA THR A 13 -8.86 19.77 -3.03
C THR A 13 -8.27 18.41 -2.69
N ARG A 14 -6.93 18.28 -2.67
CA ARG A 14 -6.28 17.02 -2.32
C ARG A 14 -6.18 16.89 -0.81
N ALA A 15 -7.02 16.05 -0.21
CA ALA A 15 -6.84 15.60 1.17
C ALA A 15 -5.35 15.35 1.44
N ALA A 16 -4.80 15.99 2.48
CA ALA A 16 -3.37 15.98 2.75
C ALA A 16 -2.87 14.53 2.80
N LYS A 17 -1.96 14.16 1.89
CA LYS A 17 -1.37 12.82 1.87
C LYS A 17 -0.66 12.58 3.20
N ARG A 18 -0.80 11.37 3.76
CA ARG A 18 -0.06 10.96 4.95
C ARG A 18 1.44 11.24 4.73
N GLN A 19 2.01 12.13 5.54
CA GLN A 19 3.40 12.57 5.39
C GLN A 19 4.41 11.49 5.83
N HIS A 20 4.00 10.58 6.72
CA HIS A 20 4.87 9.55 7.27
C HIS A 20 4.25 8.16 7.06
N VAL A 21 5.03 7.27 6.43
CA VAL A 21 4.73 5.84 6.28
C VAL A 21 5.74 5.09 7.13
N SER A 22 5.26 4.20 8.01
CA SER A 22 6.15 3.42 8.86
C SER A 22 7.13 2.58 8.02
N GLY A 23 8.37 2.43 8.49
CA GLY A 23 9.36 1.59 7.80
C GLY A 23 8.91 0.14 7.60
N ARG A 24 7.95 -0.34 8.42
CA ARG A 24 7.31 -1.64 8.22
C ARG A 24 6.41 -1.64 6.99
N ALA A 25 5.56 -0.63 6.83
CA ALA A 25 4.69 -0.49 5.67
C ALA A 25 5.52 -0.30 4.38
N GLN A 26 6.69 0.34 4.44
CA GLN A 26 7.58 0.44 3.27
C GLN A 26 8.19 -0.90 2.83
N ARG A 27 8.39 -1.86 3.75
CA ARG A 27 9.00 -3.17 3.48
C ARG A 27 7.99 -4.23 3.00
N GLY A 28 6.70 -3.93 2.97
CA GLY A 28 5.63 -4.88 2.64
C GLY A 28 4.46 -4.25 1.92
N LEU A 29 3.41 -5.02 1.65
CA LEU A 29 2.21 -4.55 0.97
C LEU A 29 1.10 -4.23 1.97
N PHE A 30 0.95 -2.94 2.27
CA PHE A 30 0.04 -2.46 3.31
C PHE A 30 -1.20 -1.73 2.78
N ALA A 31 -1.33 -1.51 1.46
CA ALA A 31 -2.50 -0.88 0.84
C ALA A 31 -2.86 0.45 1.51
N GLY A 32 -1.85 1.28 1.79
CA GLY A 32 -2.00 2.56 2.47
C GLY A 32 -2.38 2.49 3.96
N ARG A 33 -2.53 1.30 4.55
CA ARG A 33 -2.82 1.12 5.99
C ARG A 33 -1.54 1.22 6.81
N ASP A 34 -1.59 1.96 7.91
CA ASP A 34 -0.45 2.09 8.82
C ASP A 34 -0.91 2.09 10.28
N LYS A 35 0.04 1.98 11.21
CA LYS A 35 -0.19 2.05 12.64
C LYS A 35 -0.80 3.42 13.00
N ALA A 36 -1.95 3.40 13.67
CA ALA A 36 -2.56 4.61 14.21
C ALA A 36 -2.13 4.82 15.66
N PHE A 37 -2.06 6.09 16.08
CA PHE A 37 -1.76 6.50 17.45
C PHE A 37 -2.91 7.33 18.01
N GLY A 38 -3.17 7.21 19.31
CA GLY A 38 -4.22 7.97 19.97
C GLY A 38 -4.23 7.73 21.47
N ASN A 39 -5.39 7.92 22.09
CA ASN A 39 -5.56 7.78 23.53
C ASN A 39 -6.62 6.72 23.86
N ASN A 40 -6.42 5.98 24.94
CA ASN A 40 -7.53 5.37 25.65
C ASN A 40 -8.20 6.43 26.52
N VAL A 41 -9.53 6.45 26.58
CA VAL A 41 -10.30 7.44 27.34
C VAL A 41 -11.14 6.67 28.35
N SER A 42 -10.89 6.87 29.64
CA SER A 42 -11.71 6.28 30.71
C SER A 42 -13.05 7.00 30.84
N PHE A 43 -13.97 6.42 31.61
CA PHE A 43 -15.22 7.07 32.01
C PHE A 43 -14.97 8.46 32.66
N SER A 44 -13.95 8.56 33.51
CA SER A 44 -13.47 9.80 34.12
C SER A 44 -12.66 10.71 33.17
N LYS A 45 -12.70 10.44 31.86
CA LYS A 45 -11.99 11.18 30.79
C LYS A 45 -10.46 11.25 30.96
N ARG A 46 -9.86 10.35 31.74
CA ARG A 46 -8.40 10.22 31.81
C ARG A 46 -7.88 9.65 30.49
N ARG A 47 -6.86 10.29 29.93
CA ARG A 47 -6.29 9.97 28.61
C ARG A 47 -4.95 9.29 28.76
N THR A 48 -4.83 8.03 28.34
CA THR A 48 -3.54 7.30 28.30
C THR A 48 -3.13 7.01 26.86
N ARG A 49 -1.85 7.16 26.53
CA ARG A 49 -1.36 6.95 25.15
C ARG A 49 -1.53 5.48 24.75
N ARG A 50 -2.06 5.22 23.55
CA ARG A 50 -2.16 3.89 22.96
C ARG A 50 -1.83 3.91 21.47
N ALA A 51 -1.60 2.72 20.92
CA ALA A 51 -1.47 2.54 19.49
C ALA A 51 -2.31 1.37 18.97
N TRP A 52 -2.78 1.50 17.73
CA TRP A 52 -3.50 0.46 17.00
C TRP A 52 -2.62 -0.10 15.90
N LYS A 53 -2.27 -1.38 16.04
CA LYS A 53 -1.45 -2.11 15.07
C LYS A 53 -2.33 -2.65 13.95
N VAL A 54 -1.82 -2.66 12.72
CA VAL A 54 -2.47 -3.32 11.59
C VAL A 54 -2.22 -4.83 11.66
N ASN A 55 -3.24 -5.63 11.35
CA ASN A 55 -3.09 -7.08 11.17
C ASN A 55 -2.29 -7.34 9.88
N HIS A 56 -1.03 -7.75 10.05
CA HIS A 56 -0.13 -8.10 8.96
C HIS A 56 0.49 -9.47 9.24
N GLN A 57 0.72 -10.21 8.17
CA GLN A 57 1.21 -11.57 8.20
C GLN A 57 2.31 -11.73 7.15
N TRP A 58 3.32 -12.55 7.44
CA TRP A 58 4.29 -12.96 6.44
C TRP A 58 3.67 -14.04 5.56
N LYS A 59 3.59 -13.81 4.26
CA LYS A 59 3.03 -14.74 3.28
C LYS A 59 3.84 -14.73 1.99
N THR A 60 3.94 -15.89 1.38
CA THR A 60 4.51 -16.09 0.04
C THR A 60 3.38 -16.14 -0.97
N LEU A 61 3.42 -15.24 -1.95
CA LEU A 61 2.43 -15.15 -3.03
C LEU A 61 3.12 -15.51 -4.35
N TYR A 62 2.45 -16.31 -5.18
CA TYR A 62 2.97 -16.68 -6.49
C TYR A 62 2.70 -15.55 -7.50
N SER A 63 3.69 -15.27 -8.34
CA SER A 63 3.63 -14.33 -9.47
C SER A 63 3.73 -15.14 -10.75
N GLU A 64 2.75 -14.96 -11.65
CA GLU A 64 2.68 -15.67 -12.92
C GLU A 64 3.68 -15.10 -13.92
N ALA A 65 3.83 -13.77 -13.94
CA ALA A 65 4.77 -13.10 -14.84
C ALA A 65 6.24 -13.43 -14.53
N LEU A 66 6.57 -13.71 -13.26
CA LEU A 66 7.93 -14.03 -12.80
C LEU A 66 8.19 -15.53 -12.65
N ASP A 67 7.15 -16.37 -12.69
CA ASP A 67 7.19 -17.79 -12.30
C ASP A 67 7.88 -18.04 -10.95
N GLU A 68 7.74 -17.10 -10.01
CA GLU A 68 8.42 -17.12 -8.70
C GLU A 68 7.44 -16.88 -7.55
N LYS A 69 7.72 -17.50 -6.39
CA LYS A 69 7.02 -17.20 -5.13
C LYS A 69 7.69 -16.02 -4.40
N VAL A 70 7.00 -14.89 -4.32
CA VAL A 70 7.50 -13.67 -3.65
C VAL A 70 7.04 -13.64 -2.18
N GLY A 71 8.00 -13.67 -1.25
CA GLY A 71 7.74 -13.54 0.19
C GLY A 71 7.60 -12.08 0.63
N LEU A 72 6.43 -11.69 1.15
CA LEU A 72 6.11 -10.32 1.55
C LEU A 72 5.43 -10.29 2.94
N ASN A 73 5.59 -9.16 3.63
CA ASN A 73 4.70 -8.81 4.74
C ASN A 73 3.44 -8.20 4.14
N VAL A 74 2.30 -8.85 4.34
CA VAL A 74 1.04 -8.50 3.69
C VAL A 74 -0.03 -8.27 4.76
N THR A 75 -0.87 -7.24 4.59
CA THR A 75 -2.03 -7.07 5.46
C THR A 75 -3.17 -7.99 5.05
N THR A 76 -4.05 -8.38 5.97
CA THR A 76 -5.21 -9.22 5.61
C THR A 76 -6.15 -8.54 4.61
N HIS A 77 -6.23 -7.20 4.65
CA HIS A 77 -6.94 -6.43 3.65
C HIS A 77 -6.31 -6.59 2.26
N THR A 78 -4.99 -6.50 2.18
CA THR A 78 -4.25 -6.70 0.93
C THR A 78 -4.47 -8.10 0.37
N LEU A 79 -4.42 -9.15 1.20
CA LEU A 79 -4.70 -10.53 0.74
C LEU A 79 -6.07 -10.63 0.09
N ARG A 80 -7.11 -10.09 0.73
CA ARG A 80 -8.47 -10.05 0.16
C ARG A 80 -8.53 -9.28 -1.16
N CYS A 81 -7.77 -8.19 -1.30
CA CYS A 81 -7.70 -7.43 -2.55
C CYS A 81 -6.96 -8.20 -3.65
N VAL A 82 -5.89 -8.92 -3.32
CA VAL A 82 -5.17 -9.80 -4.24
C VAL A 82 -6.10 -10.88 -4.78
N ASP A 83 -6.90 -11.52 -3.92
CA ASP A 83 -7.89 -12.52 -4.33
C ASP A 83 -8.95 -11.90 -5.26
N LYS A 84 -9.42 -10.68 -4.93
CA LYS A 84 -10.39 -9.95 -5.75
C LYS A 84 -9.85 -9.55 -7.12
N CYS A 85 -8.58 -9.18 -7.20
CA CYS A 85 -7.90 -8.83 -8.45
C CYS A 85 -7.49 -10.05 -9.27
N GLY A 86 -7.59 -11.27 -8.71
CA GLY A 86 -7.20 -12.50 -9.37
C GLY A 86 -5.68 -12.64 -9.49
N GLY A 87 -4.94 -12.39 -8.40
CA GLY A 87 -3.50 -12.65 -8.34
C GLY A 87 -2.65 -11.46 -7.93
N LEU A 88 -1.37 -11.74 -7.61
CA LEU A 88 -0.42 -10.72 -7.14
C LEU A 88 -0.12 -9.70 -8.24
N ASP A 89 0.11 -10.15 -9.47
CA ASP A 89 0.55 -9.30 -10.57
C ASP A 89 -0.55 -8.32 -10.97
N ASN A 90 -1.77 -8.83 -11.14
CA ASN A 90 -2.97 -8.02 -11.39
C ASN A 90 -3.18 -6.98 -10.30
N TYR A 91 -3.00 -7.36 -9.03
CA TYR A 91 -3.10 -6.43 -7.91
C TYR A 91 -2.03 -5.32 -7.99
N LEU A 92 -0.77 -5.66 -8.23
CA LEU A 92 0.33 -4.68 -8.33
C LEU A 92 0.16 -3.70 -9.49
N LEU A 93 -0.40 -4.16 -10.62
CA LEU A 93 -0.69 -3.33 -11.78
C LEU A 93 -1.93 -2.45 -11.59
N SER A 94 -2.91 -2.92 -10.81
CA SER A 94 -4.16 -2.18 -10.58
C SER A 94 -3.99 -0.89 -9.75
N ILE A 95 -2.94 -0.83 -8.93
CA ILE A 95 -2.74 0.29 -8.00
C ILE A 95 -2.11 1.48 -8.71
N LYS A 96 -2.83 2.61 -8.66
CA LYS A 96 -2.38 3.89 -9.22
C LYS A 96 -1.42 4.63 -8.30
N ASP A 97 -1.66 4.58 -6.98
CA ASP A 97 -0.87 5.31 -6.00
C ASP A 97 0.35 4.50 -5.53
N GLU A 98 1.52 4.87 -6.02
CA GLU A 98 2.79 4.20 -5.74
C GLU A 98 3.15 4.10 -4.25
N ARG A 99 2.68 5.07 -3.46
CA ARG A 99 2.92 5.12 -2.01
C ARG A 99 2.25 3.99 -1.25
N GLU A 100 1.22 3.35 -1.82
CA GLU A 100 0.50 2.26 -1.17
C GLU A 100 1.23 0.90 -1.26
N LEU A 101 2.13 0.75 -2.25
CA LEU A 101 2.93 -0.46 -2.45
C LEU A 101 4.14 -0.53 -1.50
N GLY A 102 4.64 0.61 -1.03
CA GLY A 102 5.93 0.67 -0.34
C GLY A 102 7.11 0.34 -1.27
N VAL A 103 8.33 0.43 -0.74
CA VAL A 103 9.56 0.23 -1.51
C VAL A 103 9.66 -1.20 -2.06
N LYS A 104 9.34 -2.21 -1.23
CA LYS A 104 9.41 -3.61 -1.66
C LYS A 104 8.35 -3.93 -2.71
N GLY A 105 7.13 -3.41 -2.54
CA GLY A 105 6.06 -3.59 -3.52
C GLY A 105 6.38 -2.93 -4.86
N LEU A 106 6.95 -1.71 -4.84
CA LEU A 106 7.40 -1.04 -6.07
C LEU A 106 8.45 -1.87 -6.81
N LYS A 107 9.47 -2.35 -6.10
CA LYS A 107 10.50 -3.23 -6.68
C LYS A 107 9.88 -4.49 -7.32
N THR A 108 8.92 -5.12 -6.66
CA THR A 108 8.22 -6.29 -7.23
C THR A 108 7.40 -5.92 -8.46
N ARG A 109 6.68 -4.80 -8.44
CA ARG A 109 5.90 -4.31 -9.57
C ARG A 109 6.80 -4.00 -10.78
N ASP A 110 7.94 -3.38 -10.56
CA ASP A 110 8.86 -3.02 -11.63
C ASP A 110 9.46 -4.28 -12.27
N ARG A 111 9.85 -5.29 -11.45
CA ARG A 111 10.24 -6.63 -11.95
C ARG A 111 9.14 -7.27 -12.81
N VAL A 112 7.89 -7.22 -12.35
CA VAL A 112 6.73 -7.77 -13.10
C VAL A 112 6.55 -7.04 -14.42
N ARG A 113 6.68 -5.71 -14.46
CA ARG A 113 6.60 -4.93 -15.69
C ARG A 113 7.71 -5.28 -16.67
N GLU A 114 8.94 -5.41 -16.18
CA GLU A 114 10.09 -5.83 -17.00
C GLU A 114 9.87 -7.22 -17.60
N ALA A 115 9.39 -8.18 -16.80
CA ALA A 115 9.09 -9.53 -17.27
C ALA A 115 7.96 -9.55 -18.31
N LEU A 116 6.88 -8.80 -18.07
CA LEU A 116 5.78 -8.67 -19.03
C LEU A 116 6.23 -8.00 -20.34
N ALA A 117 7.12 -7.01 -20.26
CA ALA A 117 7.69 -6.36 -21.44
C ALA A 117 8.64 -7.27 -22.23
N ALA A 118 9.32 -8.21 -21.56
CA ALA A 118 10.17 -9.20 -22.21
C ALA A 118 9.39 -10.36 -22.85
N MET A 119 8.17 -10.62 -22.38
CA MET A 119 7.26 -11.63 -22.94
C MET A 119 6.46 -11.13 -24.15
N ALA A 120 6.41 -9.81 -24.36
CA ALA A 120 5.73 -9.16 -25.47
C ALA A 120 6.70 -8.95 -26.66
#